data_AF-H0EKH6-F1
#
_entry.id   AF-H0EKH6-F1
#
_cell.length_a   1.000
_cell.length_b   1.000
_cell.length_c   1.000
_cell.angle_alpha   90.00
_cell.angle_beta   90.00
_cell.angle_gamma   90.00
#
_symmetry.space_group_name_H-M   'P 1'
#
loop_
_entity.id
_entity.type
_entity.pdbx_description
1 polymer ?
#
loop_
_entity_poly.entity_id
_entity_poly.type
_entity_poly.pdbx_seq_one_letter_code
_entity_poly.pdbx_strand_id
1 'polypeptide(L)'
;MITGAGASSHYRLGKASYCTFANLEKGSSEYEDLARSGRVWENFFRPGNIEPYLQAQSDLKQTLASIDELKEFYRENDKAYATIVRALVPEYAHQSTSLEQNPLHAGDAVVIFDELEKQLFSNIDSLGAMSTSEVSKLALPTPENLLPGKNANHVAELRNHIFVSRYTTGVALNNPVTTRLSVADIKQLSMMILRGTDAETLYASS
;
A
#
# COMPACT_ATOMS: atom_id res chain seq x y z
N MET A 1 -24.97 -16.90 7.20
CA MET A 1 -24.15 -17.41 8.31
C MET A 1 -22.86 -17.94 7.71
N ILE A 2 -21.83 -17.08 7.58
CA ILE A 2 -20.52 -17.45 7.02
C ILE A 2 -19.61 -17.61 8.24
N THR A 3 -19.30 -18.86 8.56
CA THR A 3 -18.43 -19.24 9.68
C THR A 3 -16.99 -18.85 9.39
N GLY A 4 -16.40 -18.06 10.30
CA GLY A 4 -15.02 -17.61 10.22
C GLY A 4 -14.02 -18.75 10.36
N ALA A 5 -13.19 -18.92 9.34
CA ALA A 5 -11.98 -19.75 9.41
C ALA A 5 -10.69 -18.96 9.06
N GLY A 6 -10.80 -17.75 8.51
CA GLY A 6 -9.63 -16.95 8.09
C GLY A 6 -8.96 -16.11 9.18
N ALA A 7 -9.61 -15.90 10.33
CA ALA A 7 -9.08 -15.00 11.37
C ALA A 7 -8.00 -15.64 12.27
N SER A 8 -7.80 -16.97 12.22
CA SER A 8 -6.95 -17.67 13.20
C SER A 8 -5.46 -17.67 12.88
N SER A 9 -5.02 -17.45 11.64
CA SER A 9 -3.58 -17.47 11.30
C SER A 9 -2.90 -16.13 11.56
N HIS A 10 -3.54 -15.01 11.17
CA HIS A 10 -3.04 -13.65 11.42
C HIS A 10 -2.94 -13.31 12.91
N TYR A 11 -3.90 -13.74 13.74
CA TYR A 11 -3.84 -13.56 15.20
C TYR A 11 -2.73 -14.38 15.87
N ARG A 12 -2.30 -15.52 15.28
CA ARG A 12 -1.19 -16.33 15.79
C ARG A 12 0.18 -15.76 15.41
N LEU A 13 0.28 -15.15 14.22
CA LEU A 13 1.50 -14.51 13.70
C LEU A 13 1.94 -13.31 14.54
N GLY A 14 1.01 -12.46 14.97
CA GLY A 14 1.31 -11.36 15.90
C GLY A 14 1.70 -11.86 17.29
N LYS A 15 1.02 -12.88 17.82
CA LYS A 15 1.30 -13.40 19.18
C LYS A 15 2.70 -14.00 19.32
N ALA A 16 3.15 -14.78 18.34
CA ALA A 16 4.41 -15.52 18.44
C ALA A 16 5.66 -14.64 18.31
N SER A 17 5.65 -13.66 17.41
CA SER A 17 6.71 -12.66 17.28
C SER A 17 6.76 -11.70 18.48
N TYR A 18 5.60 -11.34 19.02
CA TYR A 18 5.52 -10.61 20.30
C TYR A 18 6.09 -11.43 21.46
N CYS A 19 5.91 -12.75 21.54
CA CYS A 19 6.40 -13.56 22.67
C CYS A 19 7.91 -13.51 22.87
N THR A 20 8.72 -13.40 21.81
CA THR A 20 10.18 -13.35 21.94
C THR A 20 10.67 -11.98 22.43
N PHE A 21 10.03 -10.90 21.99
CA PHE A 21 10.31 -9.55 22.51
C PHE A 21 9.66 -9.30 23.87
N ALA A 22 8.54 -9.98 24.20
CA ALA A 22 7.79 -9.78 25.44
C ALA A 22 8.58 -10.14 26.71
N ASN A 23 9.63 -10.96 26.58
CA ASN A 23 10.51 -11.35 27.67
C ASN A 23 11.77 -10.46 27.79
N LEU A 24 11.91 -9.46 26.93
CA LEU A 24 13.04 -8.53 26.91
C LEU A 24 12.58 -7.13 27.31
N GLU A 25 13.41 -6.44 28.08
CA GLU A 25 13.14 -5.05 28.43
C GLU A 25 13.39 -4.15 27.20
N LYS A 26 12.40 -3.33 26.83
CA LYS A 26 12.51 -2.44 25.68
C LYS A 26 13.67 -1.46 25.88
N GLY A 27 14.65 -1.49 24.97
CA GLY A 27 15.85 -0.66 25.01
C GLY A 27 17.06 -1.31 25.70
N SER A 28 16.95 -2.56 26.18
CA SER A 28 18.12 -3.31 26.65
C SER A 28 19.05 -3.70 25.48
N SER A 29 20.31 -4.02 25.78
CA SER A 29 21.26 -4.50 24.76
C SER A 29 20.71 -5.71 24.02
N GLU A 30 20.11 -6.65 24.75
CA GLU A 30 19.56 -7.90 24.22
C GLU A 30 18.33 -7.65 23.34
N TYR A 31 17.49 -6.68 23.70
CA TYR A 31 16.35 -6.25 22.87
C TYR A 31 16.85 -5.69 21.54
N GLU A 32 17.82 -4.78 21.61
CA GLU A 32 18.40 -4.11 20.45
C GLU A 32 19.19 -5.07 19.55
N ASP A 33 19.94 -6.00 20.13
CA ASP A 33 20.66 -7.05 19.41
C ASP A 33 19.71 -8.02 18.71
N LEU A 34 18.64 -8.42 19.39
CA LEU A 34 17.61 -9.27 18.78
C LEU A 34 16.92 -8.55 17.61
N ALA A 35 16.56 -7.27 17.78
CA ALA A 35 15.97 -6.45 16.74
C ALA A 35 16.89 -6.32 15.51
N ARG A 36 18.19 -6.06 15.72
CA ARG A 36 19.19 -5.96 14.64
C ARG A 36 19.52 -7.28 13.97
N SER A 37 19.41 -8.40 14.70
CA SER A 37 19.86 -9.71 14.20
C SER A 37 19.01 -10.30 13.08
N GLY A 38 17.78 -9.83 12.88
CA GLY A 38 16.80 -10.43 11.95
C GLY A 38 16.30 -11.82 12.38
N ARG A 39 16.83 -12.40 13.46
CA ARG A 39 16.54 -13.79 13.88
C ARG A 39 15.09 -14.02 14.24
N VAL A 40 14.38 -13.03 14.74
CA VAL A 40 12.92 -13.16 14.99
C VAL A 40 12.20 -13.41 13.67
N TRP A 41 12.51 -12.63 12.64
CA TRP A 41 11.94 -12.82 11.31
C TRP A 41 12.36 -14.17 10.71
N GLU A 42 13.63 -14.53 10.77
CA GLU A 42 14.12 -15.81 10.23
C GLU A 42 13.53 -17.02 10.95
N ASN A 43 13.43 -17.01 12.28
CA ASN A 43 12.97 -18.16 13.05
C ASN A 43 11.48 -18.43 12.86
N PHE A 44 10.66 -17.38 12.75
CA PHE A 44 9.22 -17.50 12.61
C PHE A 44 8.76 -17.61 11.17
N PHE A 45 9.25 -16.75 10.28
CA PHE A 45 8.80 -16.69 8.89
C PHE A 45 9.63 -17.58 7.98
N ARG A 46 10.88 -17.90 8.36
CA ARG A 46 11.83 -18.71 7.57
C ARG A 46 11.72 -18.38 6.08
N PRO A 47 12.03 -17.13 5.65
CA PRO A 47 11.71 -16.67 4.30
C PRO A 47 12.35 -17.52 3.20
N GLY A 48 13.45 -18.22 3.47
CA GLY A 48 14.07 -19.19 2.55
C GLY A 48 13.42 -20.58 2.52
N ASN A 49 12.49 -20.88 3.42
CA ASN A 49 11.75 -22.15 3.44
C ASN A 49 10.46 -22.00 2.62
N ILE A 50 10.47 -22.57 1.41
CA ILE A 50 9.33 -22.50 0.50
C ILE A 50 8.21 -23.48 0.84
N GLU A 51 8.48 -24.53 1.62
CA GLU A 51 7.53 -25.64 1.87
C GLU A 51 6.16 -25.19 2.41
N PRO A 52 6.05 -24.27 3.40
CA PRO A 52 4.76 -23.80 3.88
C PRO A 52 3.95 -23.08 2.79
N TYR A 53 4.63 -22.39 1.87
CA TYR A 53 3.99 -21.70 0.75
C TYR A 53 3.50 -22.69 -0.31
N LEU A 54 4.27 -23.75 -0.60
CA LEU A 54 3.85 -24.83 -1.51
C LEU A 54 2.65 -25.59 -0.94
N GLN A 55 2.67 -25.89 0.36
CA GLN A 55 1.53 -26.52 1.03
C GLN A 55 0.28 -25.63 0.95
N ALA A 56 0.41 -24.34 1.28
CA ALA A 56 -0.71 -23.40 1.17
C ALA A 56 -1.25 -23.28 -0.27
N GLN A 57 -0.38 -23.29 -1.28
CA GLN A 57 -0.80 -23.33 -2.70
C GLN A 57 -1.56 -24.60 -3.04
N SER A 58 -1.11 -25.76 -2.53
CA SER A 58 -1.80 -27.04 -2.70
C SER A 58 -3.20 -27.00 -2.06
N ASP A 59 -3.28 -26.53 -0.82
CA ASP A 59 -4.53 -26.44 -0.05
C ASP A 59 -5.53 -25.47 -0.69
N LEU A 60 -5.04 -24.39 -1.31
CA LEU A 60 -5.84 -23.34 -1.94
C LEU A 60 -5.99 -23.51 -3.46
N LYS A 61 -5.61 -24.66 -4.02
CA LYS A 61 -5.54 -24.88 -5.48
C LYS A 61 -6.81 -24.46 -6.23
N GLN A 62 -7.99 -24.80 -5.70
CA GLN A 62 -9.26 -24.44 -6.33
C GLN A 62 -9.54 -22.94 -6.29
N THR A 63 -9.23 -22.29 -5.16
CA THR A 63 -9.34 -20.83 -5.02
C THR A 63 -8.39 -20.12 -5.98
N LEU A 64 -7.15 -20.60 -6.10
CA LEU A 64 -6.17 -20.06 -7.04
C LEU A 64 -6.64 -20.22 -8.49
N ALA A 65 -7.21 -21.37 -8.86
CA ALA A 65 -7.80 -21.57 -10.18
C ALA A 65 -8.95 -20.59 -10.46
N SER A 66 -9.84 -20.38 -9.47
CA SER A 66 -10.95 -19.41 -9.60
C SER A 66 -10.45 -17.96 -9.75
N ILE A 67 -9.37 -17.61 -9.06
CA ILE A 67 -8.70 -16.31 -9.20
C ILE A 67 -8.11 -16.17 -10.61
N ASP A 68 -7.52 -17.23 -11.17
CA ASP A 68 -6.95 -17.19 -12.51
C ASP A 68 -8.04 -17.09 -13.59
N GLU A 69 -9.18 -17.76 -13.43
CA GLU A 69 -10.35 -17.57 -14.30
C GLU A 69 -10.86 -16.12 -14.26
N LEU A 70 -10.93 -15.53 -13.06
CA LEU A 70 -11.34 -14.13 -12.90
C LEU A 70 -10.33 -13.16 -13.53
N LYS A 71 -9.02 -13.41 -13.40
CA LYS A 71 -7.99 -12.61 -14.07
C LYS A 71 -8.13 -12.68 -15.59
N GLU A 72 -8.44 -13.85 -16.14
CA GLU A 72 -8.62 -14.01 -17.59
C GLU A 72 -9.85 -13.25 -18.07
N PHE A 73 -10.98 -13.35 -17.35
CA PHE A 73 -12.16 -12.54 -17.64
C PHE A 73 -11.85 -11.05 -17.72
N TYR A 74 -11.07 -10.51 -16.77
CA TYR A 74 -10.68 -9.10 -16.81
C TYR A 74 -9.70 -8.75 -17.93
N ARG A 75 -8.82 -9.68 -18.31
CA ARG A 75 -7.89 -9.51 -19.44
C ARG A 75 -8.64 -9.39 -20.76
N GLU A 76 -9.67 -10.20 -20.96
CA GLU A 76 -10.54 -10.15 -22.14
C GLU A 76 -11.42 -8.89 -22.17
N ASN A 77 -11.62 -8.22 -21.03
CA ASN A 77 -12.46 -7.03 -20.87
C ASN A 77 -11.65 -5.80 -20.43
N ASP A 78 -10.58 -5.48 -21.18
CA ASP A 78 -9.55 -4.49 -20.84
C ASP A 78 -10.08 -3.10 -20.40
N LYS A 79 -11.08 -2.55 -21.11
CA LYS A 79 -11.67 -1.24 -20.81
C LYS A 79 -12.48 -1.26 -19.51
N ALA A 80 -13.23 -2.34 -19.28
CA ALA A 80 -13.98 -2.50 -18.03
C ALA A 80 -13.02 -2.66 -16.86
N TYR A 81 -11.96 -3.47 -17.03
CA TYR A 81 -10.92 -3.63 -16.03
C TYR A 81 -10.23 -2.30 -15.68
N ALA A 82 -9.78 -1.54 -16.67
CA ALA A 82 -9.15 -0.23 -16.45
C ALA A 82 -10.06 0.75 -15.70
N THR A 83 -11.37 0.73 -16.00
CA THR A 83 -12.37 1.57 -15.32
C THR A 83 -12.55 1.14 -13.87
N ILE A 84 -12.72 -0.17 -13.62
CA ILE A 84 -12.92 -0.73 -12.29
C ILE A 84 -11.70 -0.47 -11.40
N VAL A 85 -10.49 -0.78 -11.86
CA VAL A 85 -9.28 -0.61 -11.05
C VAL A 85 -9.03 0.85 -10.70
N ARG A 86 -9.30 1.78 -11.61
CA ARG A 86 -9.22 3.23 -11.31
C ARG A 86 -10.26 3.66 -10.27
N ALA A 87 -11.49 3.14 -10.36
CA ALA A 87 -12.56 3.45 -9.41
C ALA A 87 -12.26 2.92 -7.98
N LEU A 88 -11.43 1.89 -7.84
CA LEU A 88 -11.03 1.33 -6.55
C LEU A 88 -9.90 2.10 -5.85
N VAL A 89 -9.23 3.02 -6.54
CA VAL A 89 -8.10 3.80 -5.99
C VAL A 89 -8.42 4.51 -4.66
N PRO A 90 -9.50 5.31 -4.53
CA PRO A 90 -9.79 6.00 -3.28
C PRO A 90 -10.04 5.04 -2.11
N GLU A 91 -10.76 3.94 -2.35
CA GLU A 91 -11.06 2.94 -1.33
C GLU A 91 -9.80 2.19 -0.88
N TYR A 92 -8.95 1.78 -1.83
CA TYR A 92 -7.67 1.14 -1.52
C TYR A 92 -6.78 2.06 -0.67
N ALA A 93 -6.63 3.33 -1.08
CA ALA A 93 -5.80 4.28 -0.36
C ALA A 93 -6.33 4.54 1.06
N HIS A 94 -7.64 4.70 1.22
CA HIS A 94 -8.28 4.83 2.53
C HIS A 94 -8.02 3.62 3.43
N GLN A 95 -8.23 2.40 2.92
CA GLN A 95 -7.99 1.19 3.72
C GLN A 95 -6.52 1.08 4.14
N SER A 96 -5.59 1.41 3.23
CA SER A 96 -4.15 1.40 3.50
C SER A 96 -3.77 2.36 4.63
N THR A 97 -4.18 3.63 4.56
CA THR A 97 -3.86 4.62 5.61
C THR A 97 -4.65 4.37 6.90
N SER A 98 -5.85 3.80 6.82
CA SER A 98 -6.65 3.43 7.99
C SER A 98 -5.97 2.34 8.83
N LEU A 99 -5.26 1.39 8.19
CA LEU A 99 -4.43 0.41 8.90
C LEU A 99 -3.29 1.07 9.69
N GLU A 100 -2.82 2.24 9.24
CA GLU A 100 -1.81 3.07 9.90
C GLU A 100 -2.44 4.11 10.86
N GLN A 101 -3.72 3.95 11.20
CA GLN A 101 -4.46 4.78 12.16
C GLN A 101 -4.82 6.19 11.65
N ASN A 102 -4.82 6.41 10.33
CA ASN A 102 -5.41 7.62 9.78
C ASN A 102 -6.94 7.65 10.06
N PRO A 103 -7.49 8.69 10.72
CA PRO A 103 -8.88 8.70 11.18
C PRO A 103 -9.88 9.17 10.12
N LEU A 104 -9.43 9.53 8.91
CA LEU A 104 -10.32 9.97 7.84
C LEU A 104 -11.20 8.82 7.36
N HIS A 105 -12.41 9.16 6.91
CA HIS A 105 -13.40 8.16 6.47
C HIS A 105 -13.29 7.88 4.97
N ALA A 106 -13.89 6.77 4.52
CA ALA A 106 -13.92 6.42 3.09
C ALA A 106 -14.52 7.55 2.22
N GLY A 107 -15.54 8.27 2.74
CA GLY A 107 -16.11 9.43 2.05
C GLY A 107 -15.13 10.60 1.89
N ASP A 108 -14.23 10.80 2.85
CA ASP A 108 -13.17 11.82 2.76
C ASP A 108 -12.19 11.47 1.61
N ALA A 109 -11.88 10.18 1.43
CA ALA A 109 -11.03 9.71 0.34
C ALA A 109 -11.65 9.93 -1.05
N VAL A 110 -12.96 9.72 -1.19
CA VAL A 110 -13.70 10.01 -2.43
C VAL A 110 -13.63 11.51 -2.76
N VAL A 111 -13.88 12.38 -1.77
CA VAL A 111 -13.80 13.84 -1.97
C VAL A 111 -12.39 14.27 -2.38
N ILE A 112 -11.35 13.76 -1.72
CA ILE A 112 -9.96 14.05 -2.10
C ILE A 112 -9.67 13.57 -3.52
N PHE A 113 -10.12 12.37 -3.89
CA PHE A 113 -9.90 11.82 -5.22
C PHE A 113 -10.58 12.66 -6.31
N ASP A 114 -11.83 13.06 -6.10
CA ASP A 114 -12.57 13.92 -7.03
C ASP A 114 -11.87 15.27 -7.23
N GLU A 115 -11.35 15.88 -6.16
CA GLU A 115 -10.60 17.13 -6.26
C GLU A 115 -9.24 16.96 -6.94
N LEU A 116 -8.55 15.83 -6.72
CA LEU A 116 -7.33 15.51 -7.46
C LEU A 116 -7.61 15.28 -8.95
N GLU A 117 -8.72 14.63 -9.31
CA GLU A 117 -9.13 14.46 -10.70
C GLU A 117 -9.39 15.83 -11.36
N LYS A 118 -10.09 16.76 -10.69
CA LYS A 118 -10.40 18.10 -11.20
C LYS A 118 -9.18 19.03 -11.29
N GLN A 119 -8.33 19.04 -10.26
CA GLN A 119 -7.27 20.05 -10.12
C GLN A 119 -5.95 19.58 -10.75
N LEU A 120 -5.72 18.27 -10.84
CA LEU A 120 -4.43 17.72 -11.23
C LEU A 120 -4.53 16.71 -12.38
N PHE A 121 -5.27 15.61 -12.22
CA PHE A 121 -5.21 14.52 -13.20
C PHE A 121 -5.82 14.89 -14.55
N SER A 122 -6.89 15.70 -14.59
CA SER A 122 -7.47 16.19 -15.85
C SER A 122 -6.51 17.07 -16.66
N ASN A 123 -5.48 17.64 -16.01
CA ASN A 123 -4.51 18.53 -16.62
C ASN A 123 -3.23 17.80 -17.05
N ILE A 124 -3.16 16.48 -16.85
CA ILE A 124 -2.00 15.65 -17.19
C ILE A 124 -2.43 14.62 -18.24
N ASP A 125 -1.98 14.80 -19.48
CA ASP A 125 -2.36 13.96 -20.62
C ASP A 125 -2.09 12.46 -20.40
N SER A 126 -0.99 12.10 -19.73
CA SER A 126 -0.66 10.70 -19.43
C SER A 126 0.18 10.54 -18.17
N LEU A 127 -0.48 10.57 -17.01
CA LEU A 127 0.17 10.36 -15.71
C LEU A 127 0.93 9.02 -15.64
N GLY A 128 0.35 7.95 -16.21
CA GLY A 128 0.94 6.61 -16.20
C GLY A 128 2.11 6.39 -17.16
N ALA A 129 2.45 7.37 -18.00
CA ALA A 129 3.64 7.33 -18.87
C ALA A 129 4.82 8.13 -18.30
N MET A 130 4.59 8.93 -17.26
CA MET A 130 5.64 9.71 -16.61
C MET A 130 6.57 8.81 -15.78
N SER A 131 7.84 9.17 -15.71
CA SER A 131 8.79 8.58 -14.76
C SER A 131 8.47 8.98 -13.32
N THR A 132 8.90 8.18 -12.35
CA THR A 132 8.75 8.54 -10.93
C THR A 132 9.45 9.87 -10.57
N SER A 133 10.53 10.20 -11.28
CA SER A 133 11.29 11.44 -11.08
C SER A 133 10.51 12.68 -11.52
N GLU A 134 9.72 12.56 -12.60
CA GLU A 134 8.83 13.64 -13.04
C GLU A 134 7.63 13.76 -12.10
N VAL A 135 7.05 12.62 -11.73
CA VAL A 135 5.85 12.56 -10.88
C VAL A 135 6.12 13.07 -9.47
N SER A 136 7.29 12.79 -8.90
CA SER A 136 7.70 13.30 -7.59
C SER A 136 7.84 14.83 -7.52
N LYS A 137 8.01 15.50 -8.66
CA LYS A 137 8.11 16.96 -8.74
C LYS A 137 6.76 17.65 -8.90
N LEU A 138 5.68 16.91 -9.11
CA LEU A 138 4.35 17.49 -9.23
C LEU A 138 3.93 18.13 -7.90
N ALA A 139 3.46 19.38 -8.00
CA ALA A 139 2.84 20.08 -6.90
C ALA A 139 1.45 19.48 -6.65
N LEU A 140 1.22 18.96 -5.45
CA LEU A 140 -0.10 18.47 -5.07
C LEU A 140 -0.92 19.59 -4.45
N PRO A 141 -2.25 19.57 -4.62
CA PRO A 141 -3.14 20.45 -3.87
C PRO A 141 -2.87 20.37 -2.37
N THR A 142 -2.94 21.53 -1.69
CA THR A 142 -2.70 21.59 -0.25
C THR A 142 -3.81 20.89 0.52
N PRO A 143 -3.52 20.29 1.68
CA PRO A 143 -4.52 19.63 2.51
C PRO A 143 -5.74 20.49 2.84
N GLU A 144 -5.52 21.79 3.08
CA GLU A 144 -6.56 22.76 3.42
C GLU A 144 -7.53 23.01 2.26
N ASN A 145 -7.04 22.92 1.02
CA ASN A 145 -7.87 23.06 -0.17
C ASN A 145 -8.70 21.79 -0.46
N LEU A 146 -8.21 20.62 -0.03
CA LEU A 146 -8.86 19.34 -0.29
C LEU A 146 -9.97 19.05 0.73
N LEU A 147 -9.69 19.24 2.02
CA LEU A 147 -10.65 19.01 3.10
C LEU A 147 -10.49 20.09 4.20
N PRO A 148 -11.12 21.26 4.02
CA PRO A 148 -11.07 22.34 5.00
C PRO A 148 -11.56 21.89 6.39
N GLY A 149 -10.82 22.26 7.43
CA GLY A 149 -11.19 21.96 8.83
C GLY A 149 -10.83 20.55 9.31
N LYS A 150 -10.26 19.70 8.45
CA LYS A 150 -9.64 18.43 8.86
C LYS A 150 -8.16 18.65 9.20
N ASN A 151 -7.57 17.70 9.92
CA ASN A 151 -6.15 17.74 10.25
C ASN A 151 -5.31 17.63 8.97
N ALA A 152 -4.46 18.62 8.72
CA ALA A 152 -3.67 18.72 7.49
C ALA A 152 -2.72 17.53 7.27
N ASN A 153 -2.14 16.98 8.34
CA ASN A 153 -1.25 15.82 8.26
C ASN A 153 -2.01 14.57 7.76
N HIS A 154 -3.17 14.27 8.35
CA HIS A 154 -3.97 13.11 7.91
C HIS A 154 -4.47 13.25 6.47
N VAL A 155 -4.83 14.47 6.07
CA VAL A 155 -5.27 14.75 4.70
C VAL A 155 -4.10 14.66 3.73
N ALA A 156 -2.91 15.14 4.10
CA ALA A 156 -1.69 15.00 3.29
C ALA A 156 -1.34 13.53 3.05
N GLU A 157 -1.36 12.71 4.09
CA GLU A 157 -1.07 11.27 4.02
C GLU A 157 -2.04 10.57 3.05
N LEU A 158 -3.36 10.74 3.25
CA LEU A 158 -4.37 10.13 2.39
C LEU A 158 -4.30 10.64 0.94
N ARG A 159 -4.11 11.95 0.74
CA ARG A 159 -3.89 12.54 -0.60
C ARG A 159 -2.70 11.91 -1.30
N ASN A 160 -1.57 11.76 -0.60
CA ASN A 160 -0.37 11.17 -1.18
C ASN A 160 -0.59 9.71 -1.57
N HIS A 161 -1.27 8.95 -0.69
CA HIS A 161 -1.55 7.55 -0.94
C HIS A 161 -2.50 7.35 -2.13
N ILE A 162 -3.53 8.20 -2.25
CA ILE A 162 -4.43 8.25 -3.43
C ILE A 162 -3.63 8.57 -4.68
N PHE A 163 -2.80 9.61 -4.64
CA PHE A 163 -2.01 10.04 -5.79
C PHE A 163 -1.05 8.94 -6.28
N VAL A 164 -0.27 8.35 -5.36
CA VAL A 164 0.69 7.28 -5.69
C VAL A 164 -0.05 6.06 -6.23
N SER A 165 -1.17 5.66 -5.61
CA SER A 165 -1.99 4.54 -6.08
C SER A 165 -2.52 4.79 -7.49
N ARG A 166 -3.04 6.00 -7.76
CA ARG A 166 -3.53 6.39 -9.09
C ARG A 166 -2.44 6.33 -10.15
N TYR A 167 -1.23 6.79 -9.81
CA TYR A 167 -0.06 6.72 -10.68
C TYR A 167 0.36 5.27 -10.95
N THR A 168 0.56 4.45 -9.92
CA THR A 168 1.02 3.06 -10.09
C THR A 168 0.00 2.21 -10.83
N THR A 169 -1.30 2.44 -10.60
CA THR A 169 -2.38 1.84 -11.41
C THR A 169 -2.24 2.24 -12.88
N GLY A 170 -1.97 3.52 -13.17
CA GLY A 170 -1.74 3.98 -14.53
C GLY A 170 -0.53 3.31 -15.19
N VAL A 171 0.61 3.23 -14.49
CA VAL A 171 1.82 2.56 -14.97
C VAL A 171 1.58 1.08 -15.27
N ALA A 172 0.88 0.38 -14.36
CA ALA A 172 0.57 -1.04 -14.50
C ALA A 172 -0.38 -1.30 -15.68
N LEU A 173 -1.41 -0.46 -15.86
CA LEU A 173 -2.33 -0.57 -17.00
C LEU A 173 -1.64 -0.29 -18.34
N ASN A 174 -0.64 0.61 -18.37
CA ASN A 174 0.13 0.90 -19.58
C ASN A 174 1.20 -0.17 -19.88
N ASN A 175 1.63 -0.94 -18.88
CA ASN A 175 2.71 -1.92 -18.99
C ASN A 175 2.32 -3.29 -18.38
N PRO A 176 1.32 -3.98 -18.94
CA PRO A 176 0.72 -5.17 -18.33
C PRO A 176 1.65 -6.39 -18.22
N VAL A 177 2.78 -6.40 -18.95
CA VAL A 177 3.72 -7.54 -19.01
C VAL A 177 5.05 -7.25 -18.28
N THR A 178 5.37 -5.98 -18.02
CA THR A 178 6.74 -5.55 -17.62
C THR A 178 6.75 -4.42 -16.61
N THR A 179 5.93 -4.49 -15.56
CA THR A 179 6.03 -3.51 -14.46
C THR A 179 7.28 -3.81 -13.61
N ARG A 180 8.46 -3.41 -14.09
CA ARG A 180 9.69 -3.43 -13.32
C ARG A 180 9.86 -2.08 -12.62
N LEU A 181 9.39 -2.00 -11.38
CA LEU A 181 9.80 -0.92 -10.49
C LEU A 181 11.21 -1.22 -9.98
N SER A 182 12.14 -0.30 -10.20
CA SER A 182 13.47 -0.35 -9.61
C SER A 182 13.41 0.01 -8.12
N VAL A 183 14.47 -0.31 -7.37
CA VAL A 183 14.61 0.16 -5.98
C VAL A 183 14.58 1.68 -5.90
N ALA A 184 15.09 2.37 -6.91
CA ALA A 184 15.04 3.84 -6.98
C ALA A 184 13.60 4.34 -7.14
N ASP A 185 12.78 3.68 -7.96
CA ASP A 185 11.36 4.00 -8.14
C ASP A 185 10.59 3.77 -6.83
N ILE A 186 10.82 2.64 -6.16
CA ILE A 186 10.22 2.32 -4.87
C ILE A 186 10.55 3.41 -3.85
N LYS A 187 11.83 3.79 -3.72
CA LYS A 187 12.26 4.85 -2.80
C LYS A 187 11.56 6.19 -3.11
N GLN A 188 11.47 6.57 -4.38
CA GLN A 188 10.79 7.80 -4.76
C GLN A 188 9.30 7.76 -4.42
N LEU A 189 8.60 6.67 -4.74
CA LEU A 189 7.19 6.52 -4.41
C LEU A 189 6.95 6.51 -2.90
N SER A 190 7.82 5.86 -2.12
CA SER A 190 7.78 5.91 -0.65
C SER A 190 7.95 7.33 -0.13
N MET A 191 8.93 8.09 -0.62
CA MET A 191 9.08 9.51 -0.24
C MET A 191 7.85 10.34 -0.61
N MET A 192 7.22 10.06 -1.76
CA MET A 192 5.99 10.74 -2.16
C MET A 192 4.82 10.46 -1.21
N ILE A 193 4.70 9.25 -0.67
CA ILE A 193 3.68 8.89 0.34
C ILE A 193 3.85 9.76 1.59
N LEU A 194 5.10 10.04 1.98
CA LEU A 194 5.42 10.79 3.20
C LEU A 194 5.38 12.31 3.03
N ARG A 195 5.44 12.83 1.80
CA ARG A 195 5.63 14.27 1.53
C ARG A 195 4.56 15.18 2.16
N GLY A 196 4.97 16.16 2.94
CA GLY A 196 4.09 17.08 3.65
C GLY A 196 3.33 16.45 4.80
N THR A 197 3.78 15.29 5.28
CA THR A 197 3.32 14.66 6.53
C THR A 197 4.37 14.83 7.61
N ASP A 198 3.98 14.67 8.88
CA ASP A 198 4.90 14.69 10.01
C ASP A 198 6.01 13.62 9.86
N ALA A 199 5.68 12.50 9.21
CA ALA A 199 6.62 11.40 8.96
C ALA A 199 7.72 11.75 7.95
N GLU A 200 7.54 12.76 7.09
CA GLU A 200 8.60 13.21 6.17
C GLU A 200 9.88 13.60 6.93
N THR A 201 9.73 14.31 8.05
CA THR A 201 10.86 14.77 8.85
C THR A 201 11.59 13.62 9.56
N LEU A 202 10.85 12.60 9.99
CA LEU A 202 11.40 11.41 10.64
C LEU A 202 12.33 10.63 9.69
N TYR A 203 11.94 10.52 8.40
CA TYR A 203 12.70 9.76 7.40
C TYR A 203 13.71 10.60 6.60
N ALA A 204 13.60 11.93 6.60
CA ALA A 204 14.62 12.82 6.05
C ALA A 204 15.89 12.92 6.93
N SER A 205 15.78 12.50 8.19
CA SER A 205 16.84 12.57 9.21
C SER A 205 17.66 11.27 9.35
N SER A 206 17.36 10.26 8.54
CA SER A 206 17.91 8.89 8.56
C SER A 206 18.53 8.51 7.22
#